data_AF-A0A3A6FVF1-F1
#
_entry.id   AF-A0A3A6FVF1-F1
#
_cell.length_a   1.000
_cell.length_b   1.000
_cell.length_c   1.000
_cell.angle_alpha   90.00
_cell.angle_beta   90.00
_cell.angle_gamma   90.00
#
_symmetry.space_group_name_H-M   'P 1'
#
loop_
_entity.id
_entity.type
_entity.pdbx_description
1 polymer ?
#
loop_
_entity_poly.entity_id
_entity_poly.type
_entity_poly.pdbx_seq_one_letter_code
_entity_poly.pdbx_strand_id
1 'polypeptide(L)'
;MNQEKVKRILLGQIRDYLDGEITKEEYEAMAEPFYSQYCHLIIETSFYKIFSEEIPDCCIINVDEPGNEIEKERDFRKILTETYIRLQEVL
;
A
#
# COMPACT_ATOMS: atom_id res chain seq x y z
N MET A 1 -16.83 -0.19 10.42
CA MET A 1 -16.03 0.03 9.19
C MET A 1 -16.87 -0.38 8.00
N ASN A 2 -16.76 0.26 6.82
CA ASN A 2 -17.44 -0.15 5.59
C ASN A 2 -16.44 -0.17 4.41
N GLN A 3 -16.83 -0.76 3.28
CA GLN A 3 -15.97 -0.94 2.10
C GLN A 3 -15.29 0.37 1.66
N GLU A 4 -16.06 1.45 1.46
CA GLU A 4 -15.52 2.74 1.02
C GLU A 4 -14.50 3.32 2.01
N LYS A 5 -14.79 3.23 3.32
CA LYS A 5 -13.89 3.73 4.35
C LYS A 5 -12.58 2.93 4.41
N VAL A 6 -12.61 1.61 4.23
CA VAL A 6 -11.40 0.78 4.16
C VAL A 6 -10.53 1.22 2.98
N LYS A 7 -11.12 1.30 1.78
CA LYS A 7 -10.38 1.71 0.58
C LYS A 7 -9.74 3.09 0.74
N ARG A 8 -10.49 4.07 1.26
CA ARG A 8 -9.99 5.44 1.50
C ARG A 8 -8.85 5.49 2.51
N ILE A 9 -8.88 4.65 3.56
CA ILE A 9 -7.80 4.59 4.54
C ILE A 9 -6.54 3.99 3.92
N LEU A 10 -6.64 2.85 3.23
CA LEU A 10 -5.51 2.23 2.54
C LEU A 10 -4.89 3.17 1.49
N LEU A 11 -5.73 3.84 0.70
CA LEU A 11 -5.28 4.83 -0.28
C LEU A 11 -4.63 6.05 0.40
N GLY A 12 -5.17 6.47 1.54
CA GLY A 12 -4.61 7.54 2.37
C GLY A 12 -3.21 7.20 2.87
N GLN A 13 -2.99 5.99 3.39
CA GLN A 13 -1.68 5.53 3.84
C GLN A 13 -0.64 5.57 2.72
N ILE A 14 -1.00 5.15 1.50
CA ILE A 14 -0.10 5.25 0.34
C ILE A 14 0.24 6.72 0.05
N ARG A 15 -0.75 7.62 0.08
CA ARG A 15 -0.52 9.05 -0.13
C ARG A 15 0.40 9.64 0.93
N ASP A 16 0.18 9.33 2.21
CA ASP A 16 0.98 9.86 3.30
C ASP A 16 2.47 9.51 3.11
N TYR A 17 2.79 8.30 2.61
CA TYR A 17 4.15 7.94 2.21
C TYR A 17 4.63 8.74 0.99
N LEU A 18 3.82 8.85 -0.08
CA LEU A 18 4.21 9.56 -1.31
C LEU A 18 4.48 11.05 -1.08
N ASP A 19 3.74 11.67 -0.16
CA ASP A 19 3.91 13.06 0.28
C ASP A 19 5.14 13.23 1.20
N GLY A 20 5.73 12.13 1.68
CA GLY A 20 6.91 12.13 2.55
C GLY A 20 6.60 12.39 4.02
N GLU A 21 5.33 12.23 4.42
CA GLU A 21 4.88 12.40 5.81
C GLU A 21 5.27 11.20 6.68
N ILE A 22 5.43 10.02 6.06
CA ILE A 22 5.85 8.77 6.70
C ILE A 22 6.91 8.06 5.87
N THR A 23 7.71 7.21 6.50
CA THR A 23 8.66 6.32 5.81
C THR A 23 7.97 5.05 5.27
N LYS A 24 8.66 4.28 4.43
CA LYS A 24 8.16 2.99 3.93
C LYS A 24 7.97 1.95 5.06
N GLU A 25 8.81 1.99 6.09
CA GLU A 25 8.69 1.15 7.29
C GLU A 25 7.44 1.53 8.10
N GLU A 26 7.18 2.82 8.27
CA GLU A 26 5.98 3.31 8.95
C GLU A 26 4.72 2.98 8.15
N TYR A 27 4.77 3.10 6.81
CA TYR A 27 3.70 2.67 5.93
C TYR A 27 3.37 1.19 6.15
N GLU A 28 4.36 0.29 6.08
CA GLU A 28 4.14 -1.15 6.27
C GLU A 28 3.55 -1.45 7.65
N ALA A 29 4.13 -0.86 8.71
CA ALA A 29 3.69 -1.06 10.09
C ALA A 29 2.23 -0.60 10.34
N MET A 30 1.71 0.30 9.50
CA MET A 30 0.32 0.75 9.54
C MET A 30 -0.59 -0.02 8.58
N ALA A 31 -0.10 -0.29 7.36
CA ALA A 31 -0.89 -0.85 6.28
C ALA A 31 -1.16 -2.34 6.49
N GLU A 32 -0.16 -3.12 6.92
CA GLU A 32 -0.31 -4.56 7.16
C GLU A 32 -1.43 -4.86 8.17
N PRO A 33 -1.40 -4.35 9.41
CA PRO A 33 -2.41 -4.73 10.40
C PRO A 33 -3.80 -4.23 10.01
N PHE A 34 -3.88 -3.05 9.39
CA PHE A 34 -5.15 -2.51 8.91
C PHE A 34 -5.73 -3.35 7.77
N TYR A 35 -4.90 -3.72 6.79
CA TYR A 35 -5.29 -4.57 5.67
C TYR A 35 -5.71 -5.94 6.17
N SER A 36 -4.89 -6.62 6.97
CA SER A 36 -5.19 -7.94 7.56
C SER A 36 -6.50 -7.94 8.36
N GLN A 37 -6.81 -6.85 9.07
CA GLN A 37 -8.06 -6.72 9.82
C GLN A 37 -9.29 -6.49 8.94
N TYR A 38 -9.17 -5.72 7.86
CA TYR A 38 -10.33 -5.20 7.11
C TYR A 38 -10.44 -5.63 5.65
N CYS A 39 -9.48 -6.40 5.11
CA CYS A 39 -9.47 -6.83 3.71
C CYS A 39 -10.73 -7.61 3.31
N HIS A 40 -11.30 -8.38 4.22
CA HIS A 40 -12.55 -9.13 4.02
C HIS A 40 -13.74 -8.23 3.62
N LEU A 41 -13.71 -6.93 3.94
CA LEU A 41 -14.75 -5.96 3.56
C LEU A 41 -14.61 -5.45 2.12
N ILE A 42 -13.46 -5.68 1.48
CA ILE A 42 -13.16 -5.21 0.12
C ILE A 42 -12.81 -6.35 -0.84
N ILE A 43 -12.83 -7.61 -0.39
CA ILE A 43 -12.28 -8.78 -1.11
C ILE A 43 -12.86 -8.98 -2.53
N GLU A 44 -14.15 -8.68 -2.73
CA GLU A 44 -14.84 -8.83 -4.02
C GLU A 44 -14.66 -7.62 -4.96
N THR A 45 -13.69 -6.74 -4.68
CA THR A 45 -13.53 -5.47 -5.41
C THR A 45 -12.27 -5.44 -6.26
N SER A 46 -12.31 -4.70 -7.36
CA SER A 46 -11.11 -4.43 -8.17
C SER A 46 -10.02 -3.73 -7.36
N PHE A 47 -10.40 -2.92 -6.35
CA PHE A 47 -9.47 -2.30 -5.43
C PHE A 47 -8.65 -3.35 -4.67
N TYR A 48 -9.33 -4.35 -4.09
CA TYR A 48 -8.64 -5.43 -3.38
C TYR A 48 -7.69 -6.17 -4.31
N LYS A 49 -8.15 -6.55 -5.51
CA LYS A 49 -7.31 -7.25 -6.48
C LYS A 49 -6.00 -6.50 -6.76
N ILE A 50 -6.10 -5.22 -7.11
CA ILE A 50 -4.92 -4.38 -7.40
C ILE A 50 -4.03 -4.25 -6.16
N PHE A 51 -4.61 -3.96 -5.00
CA PHE A 51 -3.83 -3.78 -3.77
C PHE A 51 -3.10 -5.08 -3.37
N SER A 52 -3.80 -6.21 -3.38
CA SER A 52 -3.27 -7.51 -2.96
C SER A 52 -2.19 -8.07 -3.88
N GLU A 53 -2.23 -7.70 -5.16
CA GLU A 53 -1.25 -8.15 -6.16
C GLU A 53 0.05 -7.33 -6.10
N GLU A 54 -0.01 -6.05 -5.69
CA GLU A 54 1.14 -5.14 -5.82
C GLU A 54 1.78 -4.79 -4.47
N ILE A 55 0.98 -4.52 -3.43
CA ILE A 55 1.48 -3.91 -2.19
C ILE A 55 2.22 -4.90 -1.27
N PRO A 56 1.70 -6.12 -0.97
CA PRO A 56 2.37 -7.03 -0.04
C PRO A 56 3.80 -7.38 -0.47
N ASP A 57 3.98 -7.80 -1.73
CA ASP A 57 5.30 -8.14 -2.27
C ASP A 57 6.24 -6.93 -2.30
N CYS A 58 5.70 -5.74 -2.61
CA CYS A 58 6.46 -4.50 -2.56
C CYS A 58 7.00 -4.20 -1.16
N CYS A 59 6.21 -4.43 -0.10
CA CYS A 59 6.65 -4.24 1.28
C CYS A 59 7.74 -5.25 1.66
N ILE A 60 7.54 -6.53 1.35
CA ILE A 60 8.53 -7.58 1.66
C ILE A 60 9.87 -7.26 1.01
N ILE A 61 9.90 -6.96 -0.29
CA ILE A 61 11.15 -6.76 -1.04
C ILE A 61 11.86 -5.48 -0.62
N ASN A 62 11.11 -4.39 -0.38
CA ASN A 62 11.71 -3.06 -0.22
C ASN A 62 11.73 -2.56 1.24
N VAL A 63 11.14 -3.28 2.17
CA VAL A 63 11.19 -3.00 3.61
C VAL A 63 11.94 -4.12 4.33
N ASP A 64 11.37 -5.34 4.35
CA ASP A 64 11.89 -6.47 5.14
C ASP A 64 13.21 -7.05 4.63
N GLU A 65 13.35 -7.25 3.32
CA GLU A 65 14.53 -7.92 2.77
C GLU A 65 15.79 -7.03 2.80
N PRO A 66 16.98 -7.56 3.14
CA PRO A 66 18.20 -6.77 3.11
C PRO A 66 18.57 -6.39 1.66
N GLY A 67 19.09 -5.17 1.46
CA GLY A 67 19.50 -4.74 0.13
C GLY A 67 20.08 -3.34 0.12
N ASN A 68 20.19 -2.76 -1.08
CA ASN A 68 20.61 -1.39 -1.24
C ASN A 68 19.44 -0.44 -0.94
N GLU A 69 19.53 0.33 0.14
CA GLU A 69 18.42 1.19 0.58
C GLU A 69 18.03 2.29 -0.43
N ILE A 70 18.98 2.77 -1.25
CA ILE A 70 18.66 3.76 -2.30
C ILE A 70 17.83 3.11 -3.40
N GLU A 71 18.18 1.89 -3.82
CA GLU A 71 17.43 1.16 -4.84
C GLU A 71 16.06 0.74 -4.32
N LYS A 72 16.00 0.20 -3.09
CA LYS A 72 14.75 -0.19 -2.43
C LYS A 72 13.79 1.00 -2.28
N GLU A 73 14.29 2.17 -1.84
CA GLU A 73 13.45 3.37 -1.74
C GLU A 73 12.93 3.82 -3.11
N ARG A 74 13.78 3.82 -4.14
CA ARG A 74 13.38 4.17 -5.51
C ARG A 74 12.29 3.23 -6.03
N ASP A 75 12.47 1.94 -5.85
CA ASP A 75 11.60 0.92 -6.40
C ASP A 75 10.26 0.87 -5.63
N PHE A 76 10.29 0.99 -4.30
CA PHE A 76 9.10 1.15 -3.47
C PHE A 76 8.28 2.38 -3.88
N ARG A 77 8.93 3.54 -4.01
CA ARG A 77 8.26 4.78 -4.44
C ARG A 77 7.61 4.64 -5.81
N LYS A 78 8.29 3.98 -6.75
CA LYS A 78 7.77 3.72 -8.09
C LYS A 78 6.51 2.86 -8.03
N ILE A 79 6.57 1.71 -7.36
CA ILE A 79 5.45 0.75 -7.27
C ILE A 79 4.26 1.38 -6.55
N LEU A 80 4.48 2.08 -5.43
CA LEU A 80 3.39 2.75 -4.71
C LEU A 80 2.76 3.86 -5.54
N THR A 81 3.54 4.62 -6.31
CA THR A 81 2.99 5.66 -7.20
C THR A 81 2.10 5.05 -8.28
N GLU A 82 2.58 4.02 -8.99
CA GLU A 82 1.82 3.35 -10.04
C GLU A 82 0.55 2.68 -9.48
N THR A 83 0.65 2.06 -8.30
CA THR A 83 -0.48 1.42 -7.61
C THR A 83 -1.50 2.45 -7.12
N TYR A 84 -1.05 3.56 -6.55
CA TYR A 84 -1.91 4.65 -6.09
C TYR A 84 -2.81 5.17 -7.21
N ILE A 85 -2.23 5.45 -8.39
CA ILE A 85 -2.97 5.92 -9.57
C ILE A 85 -4.04 4.90 -9.97
N ARG A 86 -3.68 3.60 -10.07
CA ARG A 86 -4.63 2.53 -10.42
C ARG A 86 -5.75 2.39 -9.39
N LEU A 87 -5.44 2.53 -8.11
CA LEU A 87 -6.43 2.45 -7.03
C LEU A 87 -7.39 3.64 -7.03
N GLN A 88 -6.94 4.84 -7.41
CA GLN A 88 -7.80 6.02 -7.56
C GLN A 88 -8.87 5.82 -8.64
N GLU A 89 -8.58 5.08 -9.70
CA GLU A 89 -9.53 4.81 -10.80
C GLU A 89 -10.66 3.85 -10.39
N VAL A 90 -10.46 3.05 -9.33
CA VAL A 90 -11.40 2.00 -8.89
C VAL A 90 -11.92 2.21 -7.45
N LEU A 91 -11.70 3.40 -6.90
CA LEU A 91 -12.11 3.78 -5.56
C LEU A 91 -13.63 3.81 -5.42
#